data_AF-A0A9P1BVB4-F1
#
_entry.id   AF-A0A9P1BVB4-F1
#
_cell.length_a   1.000
_cell.length_b   1.000
_cell.length_c   1.000
_cell.angle_alpha   90.00
_cell.angle_beta   90.00
_cell.angle_gamma   90.00
#
_symmetry.space_group_name_H-M   'P 1'
#
loop_
_entity.id
_entity.type
_entity.pdbx_description
1 polymer ?
#
loop_
_entity_poly.entity_id
_entity_poly.type
_entity_poly.pdbx_seq_one_letter_code
_entity_poly.pdbx_strand_id
1 'polypeptide(L)'
;MVVPVGGLAPTGTLGPPPEEVLRLLPALKATVVALTVMVIGEFIATYYQEAISELLTPLLGLIALRDASQTGQCILCLALLAGFNCISDITSLVLILSGERYIAGAKYFFSTECSGKVRVYDPTTQSMKVEVRELCSWQTVLGNSVLICALILEFLCCKWSIKAFRAYQADNLNAMDAMLGDAERMDRMDRMDRMGPGPTPMAEGEDRSRPPASAAQGFVPFSGQGQRLS
;
A
#
# COMPACT_ATOMS: atom_id res chain seq x y z
N MET A 1 11.94 -17.89 18.46
CA MET A 1 12.69 -16.85 17.71
C MET A 1 11.66 -16.00 17.00
N VAL A 2 11.33 -14.83 17.53
CA VAL A 2 10.40 -13.90 16.88
C VAL A 2 11.22 -13.17 15.84
N VAL A 3 11.12 -13.57 14.58
CA VAL A 3 11.65 -12.76 13.49
C VAL A 3 10.77 -11.50 13.48
N PRO A 4 11.31 -10.29 13.70
CA PRO A 4 10.54 -9.07 13.56
C PRO A 4 10.15 -8.95 12.08
N VAL A 5 8.98 -9.50 11.72
CA VAL A 5 8.37 -9.31 10.42
C VAL A 5 7.89 -7.87 10.40
N GLY A 6 8.72 -7.01 9.81
CA GLY A 6 8.48 -5.59 9.73
C GLY A 6 9.37 -4.84 10.71
N GLY A 7 10.41 -4.21 10.16
CA GLY A 7 10.98 -3.01 10.75
C GLY A 7 9.90 -1.93 10.81
N LEU A 8 9.00 -2.05 11.79
CA LEU A 8 8.36 -0.91 12.42
C LEU A 8 9.50 -0.17 13.12
N ALA A 9 10.29 0.56 12.34
CA ALA A 9 11.06 1.66 12.87
C ALA A 9 10.08 2.48 13.72
N PRO A 10 10.49 2.91 14.93
CA PRO A 10 9.60 3.61 15.85
C PRO A 10 8.89 4.70 15.07
N THR A 11 7.58 4.75 15.26
CA THR A 11 6.54 5.56 14.60
C THR A 11 6.78 7.08 14.66
N GLY A 12 7.97 7.56 14.34
CA GLY A 12 8.47 8.85 14.78
C GLY A 12 9.54 9.50 13.91
N THR A 13 9.98 8.90 12.80
CA THR A 13 10.61 9.71 11.76
C THR A 13 9.49 10.43 11.00
N LEU A 14 9.06 11.56 11.58
CA LEU A 14 8.21 12.63 11.03
C LEU A 14 8.84 13.28 9.78
N GLY A 15 9.49 12.48 8.94
CA GLY A 15 10.02 12.93 7.67
C GLY A 15 8.89 13.08 6.66
N PRO A 16 9.01 14.02 5.71
CA PRO A 16 8.15 14.01 4.54
C PRO A 16 8.27 12.66 3.80
N PRO A 17 7.19 12.18 3.16
CA PRO A 17 7.27 10.94 2.38
C PRO A 17 8.31 11.08 1.24
N PRO A 18 9.04 10.02 0.88
CA PRO A 18 10.01 10.06 -0.20
C PRO A 18 9.39 10.55 -1.52
N GLU A 19 10.14 11.31 -2.32
CA GLU A 19 9.66 11.84 -3.61
C GLU A 19 9.15 10.75 -4.55
N GLU A 20 9.78 9.57 -4.52
CA GLU A 20 9.35 8.40 -5.30
C GLU A 20 7.93 7.96 -4.94
N VAL A 21 7.58 7.98 -3.65
CA VAL A 21 6.24 7.63 -3.16
C VAL A 21 5.23 8.70 -3.58
N LEU A 22 5.60 9.98 -3.49
CA LEU A 22 4.75 11.09 -3.95
C LEU A 22 4.37 10.96 -5.43
N ARG A 23 5.28 10.44 -6.27
CA ARG A 23 4.99 10.16 -7.69
C ARG A 23 4.07 8.95 -7.90
N LEU A 24 4.09 7.97 -7.00
CA LEU A 24 3.26 6.77 -7.07
C LEU A 24 1.84 6.99 -6.51
N LEU A 25 1.67 7.92 -5.57
CA LEU A 25 0.40 8.19 -4.89
C LEU A 25 -0.79 8.46 -5.82
N PRO A 26 -0.68 9.26 -6.90
CA PRO A 26 -1.80 9.50 -7.81
C PRO A 26 -2.30 8.22 -8.49
N ALA A 27 -1.37 7.35 -8.91
CA ALA A 27 -1.71 6.07 -9.52
C ALA A 27 -2.40 5.16 -8.49
N LEU A 28 -1.85 5.06 -7.28
CA LEU A 28 -2.45 4.26 -6.20
C LEU A 28 -3.87 4.75 -5.84
N LYS A 29 -4.07 6.07 -5.76
CA LYS A 29 -5.40 6.69 -5.57
C LYS A 29 -6.38 6.33 -6.67
N ALA A 30 -5.98 6.47 -7.93
CA ALA A 30 -6.83 6.10 -9.07
C ALA A 30 -7.23 4.62 -9.02
N THR A 31 -6.30 3.77 -8.59
CA THR A 31 -6.52 2.32 -8.46
C THR A 31 -7.51 1.98 -7.37
N VAL A 32 -7.35 2.58 -6.19
CA VAL A 32 -8.27 2.37 -5.05
C VAL A 32 -9.68 2.83 -5.41
N VAL A 33 -9.81 3.96 -6.12
CA VAL A 33 -11.11 4.43 -6.63
C VAL A 33 -11.68 3.44 -7.65
N ALA A 34 -10.88 2.97 -8.60
CA ALA A 34 -11.32 2.00 -9.59
C ALA A 34 -11.75 0.67 -8.96
N LEU A 35 -11.01 0.17 -7.96
CA LEU A 35 -11.37 -1.01 -7.17
C LEU A 35 -12.70 -0.81 -6.44
N THR A 36 -12.92 0.38 -5.86
CA THR A 36 -14.20 0.70 -5.22
C THR A 36 -15.36 0.60 -6.22
N VAL A 37 -15.17 1.05 -7.46
CA VAL A 37 -16.17 0.91 -8.53
C VAL A 37 -16.38 -0.55 -8.91
N MET A 38 -15.33 -1.37 -8.94
CA MET A 38 -15.45 -2.81 -9.21
C MET A 38 -16.28 -3.50 -8.13
N VAL A 39 -15.98 -3.27 -6.84
CA VAL A 39 -16.76 -3.84 -5.73
C VAL A 39 -18.25 -3.47 -5.83
N ILE A 40 -18.57 -2.22 -6.20
CA ILE A 40 -19.97 -1.82 -6.47
C ILE A 40 -20.56 -2.62 -7.64
N GLY A 41 -19.79 -2.81 -8.72
CA GLY A 41 -20.17 -3.64 -9.86
C GLY A 41 -20.47 -5.09 -9.47
N GLU A 42 -19.69 -5.66 -8.56
CA GLU A 42 -19.91 -7.01 -8.03
C GLU A 42 -21.21 -7.10 -7.21
N PHE A 43 -21.51 -6.09 -6.39
CA PHE A 43 -22.79 -6.00 -5.69
C PHE A 43 -23.98 -5.94 -6.67
N ILE A 44 -23.86 -5.17 -7.76
CA ILE A 44 -24.90 -5.08 -8.81
C ILE A 44 -25.06 -6.44 -9.53
N ALA A 45 -23.96 -7.14 -9.76
CA ALA A 45 -23.94 -8.48 -10.33
C ALA A 45 -24.36 -9.58 -9.35
N THR A 46 -24.68 -9.23 -8.09
CA THR A 46 -25.09 -10.14 -7.00
C THR A 46 -24.00 -11.11 -6.53
N TYR A 47 -22.72 -10.79 -6.76
CA TYR A 47 -21.57 -11.57 -6.29
C TYR A 47 -21.17 -11.12 -4.87
N TYR A 48 -22.09 -11.30 -3.92
CA TYR A 48 -21.97 -10.72 -2.58
C TYR A 48 -20.77 -11.24 -1.77
N GLN A 49 -20.39 -12.51 -1.94
CA GLN A 49 -19.30 -13.11 -1.16
C GLN A 49 -17.95 -12.53 -1.60
N GLU A 50 -17.76 -12.42 -2.91
CA GLU A 50 -16.62 -11.79 -3.55
C GLU A 50 -16.54 -10.31 -3.16
N ALA A 51 -17.64 -9.56 -3.36
CA ALA A 51 -17.69 -8.13 -3.07
C ALA A 51 -17.37 -7.80 -1.60
N ILE A 52 -17.86 -8.59 -0.65
CA ILE A 52 -17.57 -8.40 0.78
C ILE A 52 -16.09 -8.68 1.09
N SER A 53 -15.51 -9.71 0.46
CA SER A 53 -14.09 -10.02 0.63
C SER A 53 -13.19 -8.95 0.03
N GLU A 54 -13.56 -8.42 -1.14
CA GLU A 54 -12.81 -7.38 -1.84
C GLU A 54 -12.92 -6.01 -1.17
N LEU A 55 -14.03 -5.72 -0.47
CA LEU A 55 -14.30 -4.42 0.17
C LEU A 55 -13.20 -3.96 1.14
N LEU A 56 -12.44 -4.88 1.74
CA LEU A 56 -11.37 -4.54 2.68
C LEU A 56 -10.22 -3.78 2.01
N THR A 57 -9.86 -4.12 0.77
CA THR A 57 -8.77 -3.45 0.04
C THR A 57 -9.04 -1.97 -0.18
N PRO A 58 -10.17 -1.54 -0.80
CA PRO A 58 -10.44 -0.13 -0.99
C PRO A 58 -10.64 0.61 0.34
N LEU A 59 -11.23 -0.01 1.36
CA LEU A 59 -11.34 0.61 2.69
C LEU A 59 -9.97 0.90 3.29
N LEU A 60 -9.05 -0.07 3.29
CA LEU A 60 -7.69 0.14 3.78
C LEU A 60 -6.92 1.12 2.90
N GLY A 61 -7.13 1.07 1.58
CA GLY A 61 -6.57 2.02 0.62
C GLY A 61 -6.98 3.46 0.92
N LEU A 62 -8.26 3.71 1.18
CA LEU A 62 -8.77 5.03 1.55
C LEU A 62 -8.18 5.52 2.87
N ILE A 63 -8.04 4.65 3.87
CA ILE A 63 -7.39 4.99 5.15
C ILE A 63 -5.91 5.33 4.91
N ALA A 64 -5.18 4.47 4.20
CA ALA A 64 -3.75 4.63 3.92
C ALA A 64 -3.46 5.90 3.10
N LEU A 65 -4.35 6.28 2.19
CA LEU A 65 -4.18 7.41 1.27
C LEU A 65 -4.68 8.75 1.84
N ARG A 66 -5.40 8.73 2.97
CA ARG A 66 -5.91 9.94 3.63
C ARG A 66 -4.80 10.76 4.26
N ASP A 67 -3.83 10.10 4.88
CA ASP A 67 -2.73 10.73 5.60
C ASP A 67 -1.39 10.12 5.15
N ALA A 68 -0.53 10.96 4.59
CA ALA A 68 0.79 10.57 4.09
C ALA A 68 1.69 9.99 5.19
N SER A 69 1.48 10.40 6.45
CA SER A 69 2.23 9.88 7.60
C SER A 69 1.82 8.45 7.95
N GLN A 70 0.56 8.10 7.73
CA GLN A 70 0.02 6.75 7.98
C GLN A 70 0.25 5.82 6.79
N THR A 71 0.44 6.36 5.59
CA THR A 71 0.68 5.58 4.37
C THR A 71 1.82 4.57 4.57
N GLY A 72 2.95 4.97 5.16
CA GLY A 72 4.10 4.08 5.36
C GLY A 72 3.81 2.84 6.23
N GLN A 73 2.87 2.95 7.17
CA GLN A 73 2.49 1.85 8.06
C GLN A 73 1.45 0.92 7.40
N CYS A 74 0.50 1.51 6.66
CA CYS A 74 -0.59 0.75 6.06
C CYS A 74 -0.26 0.18 4.68
N ILE A 75 0.76 0.69 3.99
CA ILE A 75 1.07 0.32 2.59
C ILE A 75 1.43 -1.15 2.43
N LEU A 76 2.12 -1.74 3.43
CA LEU A 76 2.44 -3.16 3.41
C LEU A 76 1.18 -4.01 3.62
N CYS A 77 0.31 -3.63 4.55
CA CYS A 77 -0.98 -4.29 4.76
C CYS A 77 -1.84 -4.21 3.50
N LEU A 78 -1.86 -3.06 2.82
CA LEU A 78 -2.55 -2.88 1.55
C LEU A 78 -2.00 -3.83 0.47
N ALA A 79 -0.67 -3.93 0.35
CA ALA A 79 -0.04 -4.85 -0.59
C ALA A 79 -0.41 -6.32 -0.32
N LEU A 80 -0.43 -6.73 0.96
CA LEU A 80 -0.76 -8.10 1.36
C LEU A 80 -2.23 -8.43 1.12
N LEU A 81 -3.15 -7.53 1.48
CA LEU A 81 -4.58 -7.73 1.23
C LEU A 81 -4.88 -7.75 -0.27
N ALA A 82 -4.37 -6.80 -1.04
CA ALA A 82 -4.52 -6.78 -2.49
C ALA A 82 -3.95 -8.04 -3.15
N GLY A 83 -2.79 -8.51 -2.67
CA GLY A 83 -2.20 -9.77 -3.13
C GLY A 83 -3.05 -10.99 -2.81
N PHE A 84 -3.65 -11.05 -1.62
CA PHE A 84 -4.54 -12.14 -1.21
C PHE A 84 -5.83 -12.15 -2.04
N ASN A 85 -6.47 -10.98 -2.22
CA ASN A 85 -7.65 -10.84 -3.06
C ASN A 85 -7.34 -11.25 -4.50
N CYS A 86 -6.22 -10.78 -5.06
CA CYS A 86 -5.80 -11.20 -6.40
C CYS A 86 -5.69 -12.75 -6.54
N ILE A 87 -5.16 -13.46 -5.53
CA ILE A 87 -5.13 -14.94 -5.54
C ILE A 87 -6.55 -15.53 -5.42
N SER A 88 -7.40 -14.94 -4.58
CA SER A 88 -8.81 -15.32 -4.46
C SER A 88 -9.55 -15.19 -5.79
N ASP A 89 -9.33 -14.10 -6.52
CA ASP A 89 -9.98 -13.81 -7.81
C ASP A 89 -9.49 -14.76 -8.89
N ILE A 90 -8.18 -15.06 -8.93
CA ILE A 90 -7.63 -16.10 -9.81
C ILE A 90 -8.33 -17.43 -9.52
N THR A 91 -8.47 -17.80 -8.26
CA THR A 91 -9.12 -19.06 -7.86
C THR A 91 -10.59 -19.06 -8.28
N SER A 92 -11.32 -17.97 -8.04
CA SER A 92 -12.71 -17.81 -8.46
C SER A 92 -12.86 -17.88 -9.98
N LEU A 93 -11.97 -17.23 -10.73
CA LEU A 93 -11.94 -17.26 -12.18
C LEU A 93 -11.68 -18.69 -12.70
N VAL A 94 -10.71 -19.40 -12.13
CA VAL A 94 -10.42 -20.80 -12.49
C VAL A 94 -11.64 -21.70 -12.25
N LEU A 95 -12.33 -21.53 -11.11
CA LEU A 95 -13.54 -22.30 -10.78
C LEU A 95 -14.72 -21.99 -11.72
N ILE A 96 -14.85 -20.74 -12.15
CA ILE A 96 -15.86 -20.34 -13.15
C ILE A 96 -15.51 -20.97 -14.50
N LEU A 97 -14.24 -20.91 -14.91
CA LEU A 97 -13.78 -21.44 -16.20
C LEU A 97 -13.85 -22.98 -16.25
N SER A 98 -13.60 -23.67 -15.13
CA SER A 98 -13.75 -25.13 -15.01
C SER A 98 -15.21 -25.58 -15.00
N GLY A 99 -16.15 -24.66 -14.80
CA GLY A 99 -17.58 -24.95 -14.73
C GLY A 99 -18.01 -25.61 -13.42
N GLU A 100 -17.16 -25.56 -12.40
CA GLU A 100 -17.46 -26.05 -11.05
C GLU A 100 -18.24 -25.02 -10.23
N ARG A 101 -18.23 -23.75 -10.65
CA ARG A 101 -18.80 -22.62 -9.90
C ARG A 101 -19.72 -21.75 -10.76
N TYR A 102 -20.99 -21.65 -10.35
CA TYR A 102 -22.08 -20.81 -10.87
C TYR A 102 -22.46 -20.92 -12.37
N ILE A 103 -21.56 -21.31 -13.28
CA ILE A 103 -21.75 -21.30 -14.74
C ILE A 103 -21.27 -22.62 -15.35
N ALA A 104 -21.83 -23.02 -16.50
CA ALA A 104 -21.44 -24.22 -17.25
C ALA A 104 -20.08 -24.12 -18.00
N GLY A 105 -19.07 -23.49 -17.38
CA GLY A 105 -17.69 -23.44 -17.87
C GLY A 105 -17.38 -22.33 -18.87
N ALA A 106 -16.10 -22.30 -19.30
CA ALA A 106 -15.52 -21.22 -20.11
C ALA A 106 -16.29 -20.84 -21.38
N LYS A 107 -17.01 -21.78 -22.00
CA LYS A 107 -17.81 -21.54 -23.21
C LYS A 107 -18.92 -20.49 -22.98
N TYR A 108 -19.45 -20.40 -21.77
CA TYR A 108 -20.55 -19.49 -21.44
C TYR A 108 -20.10 -18.27 -20.64
N PHE A 109 -18.79 -18.02 -20.56
CA PHE A 109 -18.23 -16.96 -19.72
C PHE A 109 -18.75 -15.55 -20.06
N PHE A 110 -18.95 -15.25 -21.34
CA PHE A 110 -19.58 -14.01 -21.80
C PHE A 110 -20.96 -14.22 -22.42
N SER A 111 -21.59 -15.38 -22.17
CA SER A 111 -22.91 -15.65 -22.71
C SER A 111 -23.98 -15.11 -21.77
N THR A 112 -24.93 -14.35 -22.31
CA THR A 112 -26.14 -13.96 -21.58
C THR A 112 -27.16 -15.09 -21.49
N GLU A 113 -27.02 -16.11 -22.35
CA GLU A 113 -27.94 -17.23 -22.45
C GLU A 113 -27.17 -18.53 -22.22
N CYS A 114 -27.57 -19.31 -21.21
CA CYS A 114 -27.11 -20.66 -21.04
C CYS A 114 -28.15 -21.50 -20.31
N SER A 115 -28.50 -22.65 -20.86
CA SER A 115 -29.45 -23.57 -20.26
C SER A 115 -28.71 -24.70 -19.56
N GLY A 116 -29.05 -24.96 -18.31
CA GLY A 116 -28.50 -26.07 -17.53
C GLY A 116 -29.57 -26.86 -16.81
N LYS A 117 -29.23 -28.12 -16.48
CA LYS A 117 -30.10 -29.01 -15.72
C LYS A 117 -29.87 -28.78 -14.23
N VAL A 118 -30.86 -28.24 -13.54
CA VAL A 118 -30.82 -27.99 -12.09
C VAL A 118 -31.73 -28.98 -11.40
N ARG A 119 -31.27 -29.57 -10.29
CA ARG A 119 -32.12 -30.40 -9.42
C ARG A 119 -32.86 -29.48 -8.46
N VAL A 120 -34.17 -29.42 -8.60
CA VAL A 120 -35.05 -28.63 -7.74
C VAL A 120 -35.83 -29.60 -6.86
N TYR A 121 -35.86 -29.32 -5.56
CA TYR A 121 -36.68 -30.08 -4.62
C TYR A 121 -38.13 -29.61 -4.76
N ASP A 122 -39.02 -30.53 -5.14
CA ASP A 122 -40.45 -30.26 -5.21
C ASP A 122 -41.09 -30.61 -3.85
N PRO A 123 -41.59 -29.62 -3.08
CA PRO A 123 -42.17 -29.87 -1.76
C PRO A 123 -43.49 -30.66 -1.85
N THR A 124 -44.17 -30.62 -2.99
CA THR A 124 -45.46 -31.28 -3.21
C THR A 124 -45.31 -32.79 -3.39
N THR A 125 -44.31 -33.21 -4.17
CA THR A 125 -44.03 -34.62 -4.45
C THR A 125 -42.93 -35.22 -3.58
N GLN A 126 -42.32 -34.42 -2.70
CA GLN A 126 -41.17 -34.78 -1.86
C GLN A 126 -40.03 -35.44 -2.65
N SER A 127 -39.85 -35.04 -3.92
CA SER A 127 -38.89 -35.66 -4.82
C SER A 127 -38.02 -34.62 -5.53
N MET A 128 -36.82 -35.05 -5.94
CA MET A 128 -35.89 -34.20 -6.69
C MET A 128 -36.23 -34.29 -8.17
N LYS A 129 -36.68 -33.18 -8.75
CA LYS A 129 -36.96 -33.07 -10.19
C LYS A 129 -35.82 -32.35 -10.89
N VAL A 130 -35.43 -32.83 -12.06
CA VAL A 130 -34.46 -32.15 -12.92
C VAL A 130 -35.22 -31.20 -13.83
N GLU A 131 -35.00 -29.90 -13.68
CA GLU A 131 -35.58 -28.86 -14.53
C GLU A 131 -34.48 -28.21 -15.36
N VAL A 132 -34.78 -27.87 -16.61
CA VAL A 132 -33.90 -27.04 -17.44
C VAL A 132 -34.21 -25.60 -17.11
N ARG A 133 -33.23 -24.87 -16.58
CA ARG A 133 -33.35 -23.44 -16.29
C ARG A 133 -32.26 -22.66 -17.00
N GLU A 134 -32.56 -21.40 -17.31
CA GLU A 134 -31.54 -20.45 -17.73
C GLU A 134 -30.69 -20.08 -16.51
N LEU A 135 -29.40 -20.39 -16.61
CA LEU A 135 -28.41 -20.16 -15.55
C LEU A 135 -27.65 -18.85 -15.75
N CYS A 136 -27.54 -18.39 -16.99
CA CYS A 136 -26.85 -17.16 -17.33
C CYS A 136 -27.84 -16.01 -17.48
N SER A 137 -27.39 -14.83 -17.10
CA SER A 137 -28.10 -13.57 -17.34
C SER A 137 -27.10 -12.48 -17.70
N TRP A 138 -27.58 -11.26 -17.97
CA TRP A 138 -26.71 -10.10 -18.11
C TRP A 138 -25.86 -9.84 -16.87
N GLN A 139 -26.33 -10.24 -15.67
CA GLN A 139 -25.59 -10.10 -14.42
C GLN A 139 -24.35 -10.98 -14.41
N THR A 140 -24.43 -12.18 -15.01
CA THR A 140 -23.31 -13.10 -15.15
C THR A 140 -22.19 -12.49 -15.99
N VAL A 141 -22.54 -11.91 -17.15
CA VAL A 141 -21.57 -11.25 -18.03
C VAL A 141 -20.94 -10.06 -17.32
N LEU A 142 -21.75 -9.23 -16.66
CA LEU A 142 -21.27 -8.09 -15.88
C LEU A 142 -20.31 -8.54 -14.77
N GLY A 143 -20.72 -9.51 -13.94
CA GLY A 143 -19.91 -10.02 -12.83
C GLY A 143 -18.57 -10.59 -13.30
N ASN A 144 -18.59 -11.35 -14.39
CA ASN A 144 -17.37 -11.92 -14.98
C ASN A 144 -16.43 -10.84 -15.54
N SER A 145 -16.97 -9.79 -16.19
CA SER A 145 -16.19 -8.64 -16.65
C SER A 145 -15.60 -7.85 -15.48
N VAL A 146 -16.40 -7.59 -14.45
CA VAL A 146 -15.95 -6.89 -13.24
C VAL A 146 -14.85 -7.67 -12.55
N LEU A 147 -15.00 -8.99 -12.39
CA LEU A 147 -13.99 -9.86 -11.76
C LEU A 147 -12.65 -9.85 -12.51
N ILE A 148 -12.65 -9.84 -13.86
CA ILE A 148 -11.40 -9.69 -14.63
C ILE A 148 -10.76 -8.31 -14.40
N CYS A 149 -11.57 -7.26 -14.37
CA CYS A 149 -11.08 -5.91 -14.12
C CYS A 149 -10.55 -5.75 -12.69
N ALA A 150 -11.25 -6.29 -11.69
CA ALA A 150 -10.87 -6.34 -10.28
C ALA A 150 -9.50 -7.04 -10.14
N LEU A 151 -9.34 -8.22 -10.72
CA LEU A 151 -8.07 -8.96 -10.76
C LEU A 151 -6.90 -8.09 -11.25
N ILE A 152 -7.07 -7.40 -12.39
CA ILE A 152 -6.03 -6.55 -12.98
C ILE A 152 -5.71 -5.38 -12.04
N LEU A 153 -6.74 -4.73 -11.50
CA LEU A 153 -6.58 -3.59 -10.60
C LEU A 153 -5.96 -4.00 -9.26
N GLU A 154 -6.30 -5.16 -8.71
CA GLU A 154 -5.72 -5.70 -7.48
C GLU A 154 -4.23 -6.03 -7.69
N PHE A 155 -3.89 -6.64 -8.82
CA PHE A 155 -2.49 -6.86 -9.19
C PHE A 155 -1.70 -5.54 -9.29
N LEU A 156 -2.28 -4.52 -9.93
CA LEU A 156 -1.67 -3.20 -10.03
C LEU A 156 -1.56 -2.51 -8.66
N CYS A 157 -2.59 -2.59 -7.82
CA CYS A 157 -2.62 -2.07 -6.45
C CYS A 157 -1.51 -2.70 -5.61
N CYS A 158 -1.38 -4.02 -5.64
CA CYS A 158 -0.33 -4.78 -4.99
C CYS A 158 1.06 -4.34 -5.48
N LYS A 159 1.26 -4.30 -6.81
CA LYS A 159 2.52 -3.88 -7.44
C LYS A 159 2.94 -2.46 -7.02
N TRP A 160 2.03 -1.51 -7.03
CA TRP A 160 2.31 -0.13 -6.62
C TRP A 160 2.56 -0.01 -5.13
N SER A 161 1.80 -0.75 -4.31
CA SER A 161 2.00 -0.78 -2.85
C SER A 161 3.35 -1.38 -2.47
N ILE A 162 3.79 -2.47 -3.12
CA ILE A 162 5.13 -3.04 -2.91
C ILE A 162 6.23 -2.05 -3.34
N LYS A 163 6.05 -1.35 -4.47
CA LYS A 163 7.01 -0.32 -4.90
C LYS A 163 7.12 0.82 -3.90
N ALA A 164 5.98 1.34 -3.42
CA ALA A 164 5.96 2.38 -2.41
C ALA A 164 6.60 1.91 -1.10
N PHE A 165 6.29 0.68 -0.65
CA PHE A 165 6.90 0.08 0.53
C PHE A 165 8.43 -0.02 0.41
N ARG A 166 8.95 -0.48 -0.74
CA ARG A 166 10.40 -0.54 -0.99
C ARG A 166 11.06 0.84 -0.98
N ALA A 167 10.39 1.86 -1.51
CA ALA A 167 10.89 3.23 -1.45
C ALA A 167 10.99 3.73 0.00
N TYR A 168 9.97 3.47 0.83
CA TYR A 168 10.02 3.78 2.27
C TYR A 168 11.15 3.01 2.98
N GLN A 169 11.38 1.74 2.65
CA GLN A 169 12.48 0.96 3.23
C GLN A 169 13.86 1.50 2.83
N ALA A 170 14.04 1.86 1.55
CA ALA A 170 15.31 2.40 1.06
C ALA A 170 15.68 3.72 1.75
N ASP A 171 14.71 4.62 1.90
CA ASP A 171 14.92 5.90 2.59
C ASP A 171 15.26 5.71 4.07
N ASN A 172 14.57 4.79 4.75
CA ASN A 172 14.87 4.45 6.14
C ASN A 172 16.29 3.86 6.32
N LEU A 173 16.74 3.00 5.40
CA LEU A 173 18.10 2.45 5.46
C LEU A 173 19.15 3.53 5.24
N ASN A 174 18.93 4.45 4.29
CA ASN A 174 19.83 5.58 4.05
C ASN A 174 19.89 6.53 5.27
N ALA A 175 18.75 6.77 5.93
CA ALA A 175 18.69 7.59 7.13
C ALA A 175 19.44 6.95 8.31
N MET A 176 19.32 5.63 8.49
CA MET A 176 20.08 4.90 9.51
C MET A 176 21.59 4.92 9.24
N ASP A 177 22.01 4.75 7.99
CA ASP A 177 23.42 4.79 7.58
C ASP A 177 24.02 6.18 7.80
N ALA A 178 23.29 7.25 7.46
CA ALA A 178 23.68 8.62 7.75
C ALA A 178 23.85 8.88 9.26
N MET A 179 22.91 8.39 10.08
CA MET A 179 22.98 8.56 11.53
C MET A 179 24.15 7.80 12.17
N LEU A 180 24.46 6.60 11.68
CA LEU A 180 25.62 5.82 12.13
C LEU A 180 26.94 6.48 11.68
N GLY A 181 27.01 6.97 10.44
CA GLY A 181 28.19 7.70 9.94
C GLY A 181 28.46 8.99 10.71
N ASP A 182 27.42 9.73 11.10
CA ASP A 182 27.56 10.92 11.94
C ASP A 182 27.96 10.58 13.38
N ALA A 183 27.46 9.47 13.94
CA ALA A 183 27.87 9.00 15.27
C ALA A 183 29.35 8.61 15.30
N GLU A 184 29.84 7.88 14.28
CA GLU A 184 31.26 7.56 14.14
C GLU A 184 32.13 8.80 13.96
N ARG A 185 31.62 9.81 13.23
CA ARG A 185 32.31 11.09 13.06
C ARG A 185 32.40 11.90 14.35
N MET A 186 31.32 11.93 15.15
CA MET A 186 31.33 12.56 16.48
C MET A 186 32.28 11.84 17.43
N ASP A 187 32.27 10.50 17.47
CA ASP A 187 33.18 9.73 18.33
C ASP A 187 34.66 10.00 17.93
N ARG A 188 34.95 10.09 16.63
CA ARG A 188 36.29 10.43 16.14
C ARG A 188 36.74 11.84 16.51
N MET A 189 35.82 12.82 16.51
CA MET A 189 36.12 14.19 16.97
C MET A 189 36.36 14.24 18.48
N ASP A 190 35.52 13.59 19.29
CA ASP A 190 35.69 13.56 20.76
C ASP A 190 37.01 12.87 21.17
N ARG A 191 37.46 11.88 20.38
CA ARG A 191 38.76 11.22 20.57
C ARG A 191 39.95 12.10 20.20
N MET A 192 39.81 13.00 19.22
CA MET A 192 40.85 13.98 18.87
C MET A 192 40.96 15.09 19.91
N ASP A 193 39.85 15.57 20.47
CA ASP A 193 39.89 16.60 21.53
C ASP A 193 40.48 16.07 22.85
N ARG A 194 40.33 14.76 23.15
CA ARG A 194 40.97 14.12 24.32
C ARG A 194 42.46 13.84 24.13
N MET A 195 42.95 13.77 22.89
CA MET A 195 44.38 13.83 22.62
C MET A 195 44.78 15.31 22.66
N GLY A 196 44.92 15.82 23.89
CA GLY A 196 45.23 17.22 24.16
C GLY A 196 46.40 17.74 23.31
N PRO A 197 46.50 19.07 23.13
CA PRO A 197 47.44 19.67 22.18
C PRO A 197 48.84 19.10 22.40
N GLY A 198 49.33 18.39 21.38
CA GLY A 198 50.74 18.03 21.31
C GLY A 198 51.58 19.30 21.48
N PRO A 199 52.77 19.21 22.10
CA PRO A 199 53.56 20.36 22.47
C PRO A 199 53.75 21.28 21.27
N THR A 200 53.13 22.46 21.34
CA THR A 200 53.35 23.56 20.41
C THR A 200 54.85 23.85 20.39
N PRO A 201 55.52 23.79 19.22
CA PRO A 201 56.86 24.35 19.11
C PRO A 201 56.75 25.84 19.43
N MET A 202 57.50 26.27 20.44
CA MET A 202 57.57 27.67 20.84
C MET A 202 58.06 28.51 19.67
N ALA A 203 57.17 29.34 19.13
CA ALA A 203 57.52 30.49 18.33
C ALA A 203 57.45 31.73 19.24
N GLU A 204 58.60 32.21 19.67
CA GLU A 204 58.78 33.57 20.18
C GLU A 204 58.48 34.57 19.06
N GLY A 205 57.64 35.57 19.32
CA GLY A 205 57.38 36.64 18.36
C GLY A 205 56.09 37.41 18.63
N GLU A 206 56.12 38.19 19.68
CA GLU A 206 55.12 39.15 20.16
C GLU A 206 54.82 40.26 19.12
N ASP A 207 53.55 40.60 18.85
CA ASP A 207 53.10 42.00 19.02
C ASP A 207 51.57 42.16 19.05
N ARG A 208 51.14 43.11 19.88
CA ARG A 208 49.77 43.41 20.31
C ARG A 208 49.14 44.48 19.42
N SER A 209 47.94 44.26 18.86
CA SER A 209 46.89 45.31 18.80
C SER A 209 45.49 44.73 18.52
N ARG A 210 44.55 44.98 19.44
CA ARG A 210 43.07 44.91 19.31
C ARG A 210 42.55 46.36 19.50
N PRO A 211 41.27 46.76 19.27
CA PRO A 211 40.04 46.05 18.81
C PRO A 211 39.21 46.97 17.83
N PRO A 212 37.84 46.98 17.72
CA PRO A 212 36.76 46.05 18.11
C PRO A 212 35.65 45.75 17.05
N ALA A 213 34.87 44.70 17.35
CA ALA A 213 33.42 44.48 17.19
C ALA A 213 32.59 45.08 16.02
N SER A 214 31.88 44.20 15.30
CA SER A 214 30.45 44.41 14.97
C SER A 214 29.76 43.16 14.35
N ALA A 215 28.65 42.76 14.95
CA ALA A 215 27.38 42.35 14.34
C ALA A 215 27.29 41.15 13.35
N ALA A 216 26.56 40.12 13.80
CA ALA A 216 25.50 39.42 13.05
C ALA A 216 24.84 38.42 14.03
N GLN A 217 23.81 38.77 14.81
CA GLN A 217 22.40 38.91 14.42
C GLN A 217 21.91 37.82 13.44
N GLY A 218 21.27 36.79 14.02
CA GLY A 218 19.90 36.41 13.68
C GLY A 218 19.69 35.50 12.48
N PHE A 219 19.35 34.23 12.75
CA PHE A 219 18.41 33.49 11.92
C PHE A 219 17.59 32.49 12.76
N VAL A 220 16.32 32.81 12.98
CA VAL A 220 15.25 31.87 13.35
C VAL A 220 14.06 32.25 12.47
N PRO A 221 13.58 31.36 11.60
CA PRO A 221 12.22 30.84 11.75
C PRO A 221 12.17 29.33 11.41
N PHE A 222 11.27 28.51 11.95
CA PHE A 222 9.85 28.49 11.59
C PHE A 222 8.97 28.05 12.78
N SER A 223 8.05 28.92 13.17
CA SER A 223 6.80 28.56 13.85
C SER A 223 5.79 28.19 12.77
N GLY A 224 5.59 26.88 12.56
CA GLY A 224 4.54 26.36 11.68
C GLY A 224 3.25 26.14 12.46
N GLN A 225 2.37 27.15 12.48
CA GLN A 225 0.98 26.97 12.87
C GLN A 225 0.28 26.02 11.90
N GLY A 226 -0.38 24.99 12.44
CA GLY A 226 -1.17 24.03 11.66
C GLY A 226 -2.39 24.69 11.01
N GLN A 227 -2.45 24.64 9.68
CA GLN A 227 -3.69 24.84 8.94
C GLN A 227 -4.57 23.60 9.11
N ARG A 228 -5.72 23.78 9.78
CA ARG A 228 -6.87 22.88 9.64
C ARG A 228 -7.57 23.21 8.33
N LEU A 229 -7.71 22.23 7.45
CA LEU A 229 -8.65 22.30 6.33
C LEU A 229 -9.94 21.61 6.76
N SER A 230 -11.01 22.40 6.76
CA SER A 230 -12.42 22.02 6.85
C SER A 230 -12.88 21.23 5.65
#